data_AF-A0A451A968-F1
#
_entry.id   AF-A0A451A968-F1
#
_cell.length_a   1.000
_cell.length_b   1.000
_cell.length_c   1.000
_cell.angle_alpha   90.00
_cell.angle_beta   90.00
_cell.angle_gamma   90.00
#
_symmetry.space_group_name_H-M   'P 1'
#
loop_
_entity.id
_entity.type
_entity.pdbx_description
1 polymer ?
#
loop_
_entity_poly.entity_id
_entity_poly.type
_entity_poly.pdbx_seq_one_letter_code
_entity_poly.pdbx_strand_id
1 'polypeptide(L)'
;MAQEHRIPSREPFHAPSHGSFTANKIRDGDRYELSEGHYIYCAPAGESHARHNVTGASLLDSDPDVEWSGVDAGFSPAPNTLCAPDVSVAPPPPRTKGWIAGVPPLAVEYAGEGKNEDDLKIKINELLAAGTCFVWVVRLIGPQRVEVYTKDARIRRYSASDTLKAPGILRNPIPIQALFDRRAAHRATLRNLLQREGYEDLEAVLRAGIQKGKAEGRAQGLAEGILKTRIEALLGALAARAIKVDGEIHARIRGCRDSKQLDAWLMKAVVANRLLDIF
;
A
#
# COMPACT_ATOMS: atom_id res chain seq x y z
N MET A 1 24.44 34.22 49.70
CA MET A 1 23.18 33.58 50.13
C MET A 1 22.48 33.10 48.87
N ALA A 2 22.60 31.81 48.57
CA ALA A 2 22.04 31.21 47.36
C ALA A 2 20.53 30.98 47.57
N GLN A 3 19.72 31.49 46.65
CA GLN A 3 18.27 31.38 46.71
C GLN A 3 17.85 30.06 46.06
N GLU A 4 17.61 29.03 46.88
CA GLU A 4 17.08 27.75 46.44
C GLU A 4 15.77 27.94 45.67
N HIS A 5 15.81 27.65 44.37
CA HIS A 5 14.61 27.52 43.55
C HIS A 5 13.96 26.17 43.84
N ARG A 6 13.01 26.19 44.77
CA ARG A 6 12.13 25.07 45.09
C ARG A 6 11.24 24.79 43.88
N ILE A 7 11.47 23.67 43.21
CA ILE A 7 10.62 23.16 42.11
C ILE A 7 9.20 23.00 42.68
N PRO A 8 8.16 23.59 42.06
CA PRO A 8 6.79 23.37 42.51
C PRO A 8 6.45 21.89 42.33
N SER A 9 5.98 21.27 43.41
CA SER A 9 5.35 19.96 43.41
C SER A 9 4.36 19.87 42.25
N ARG A 10 4.57 18.90 41.34
CA ARG A 10 3.62 18.55 40.29
C ARG A 10 2.29 18.14 40.94
N GLU A 11 1.33 19.05 40.96
CA GLU A 11 -0.07 18.67 41.09
C GLU A 11 -0.42 17.75 39.91
N PRO A 12 -1.06 16.59 40.14
CA PRO A 12 -1.52 15.76 39.05
C PRO A 12 -2.57 16.55 38.26
N PHE A 13 -2.34 16.75 36.97
CA PHE A 13 -3.36 17.25 36.04
C PHE A 13 -4.63 16.43 36.27
N HIS A 14 -5.68 17.08 36.79
CA HIS A 14 -6.88 16.48 37.34
C HIS A 14 -7.40 15.30 36.51
N ALA A 15 -7.24 14.08 37.02
CA ALA A 15 -8.16 12.99 36.70
C ALA A 15 -9.55 13.41 37.23
N PRO A 16 -10.58 13.50 36.39
CA PRO A 16 -11.93 13.80 36.88
C PRO A 16 -12.36 12.76 37.91
N SER A 17 -12.91 13.22 39.03
CA SER A 17 -13.47 12.37 40.08
C SER A 17 -14.61 11.49 39.54
N HIS A 18 -14.72 10.28 40.09
CA HIS A 18 -15.69 9.23 39.77
C HIS A 18 -17.07 9.76 39.32
N GLY A 19 -17.42 9.45 38.08
CA GLY A 19 -18.72 9.72 37.46
C GLY A 19 -18.87 8.88 36.17
N SER A 20 -20.09 8.58 35.76
CA SER A 20 -20.38 7.85 34.51
C SER A 20 -20.13 8.76 33.30
N PHE A 21 -18.89 8.83 32.84
CA PHE A 21 -18.52 9.65 31.69
C PHE A 21 -18.98 8.99 30.38
N THR A 22 -19.16 9.81 29.35
CA THR A 22 -19.57 9.37 28.03
C THR A 22 -18.59 9.83 26.96
N ALA A 23 -18.39 9.03 25.91
CA ALA A 23 -17.41 9.26 24.86
C ALA A 23 -17.58 10.62 24.17
N ASN A 24 -18.81 11.15 24.06
CA ASN A 24 -19.09 12.47 23.50
C ASN A 24 -18.53 13.66 24.33
N LYS A 25 -18.06 13.42 25.55
CA LYS A 25 -17.35 14.40 26.37
C LYS A 25 -15.84 14.45 26.10
N ILE A 26 -15.32 13.44 25.40
CA ILE A 26 -13.94 13.37 24.95
C ILE A 26 -13.86 14.02 23.57
N ARG A 27 -12.90 14.93 23.39
CA ARG A 27 -12.67 15.61 22.11
C ARG A 27 -11.58 14.89 21.32
N ASP A 28 -11.64 15.00 20.00
CA ASP A 28 -10.51 14.64 19.16
C ASP A 28 -9.27 15.48 19.56
N GLY A 29 -8.14 14.80 19.76
CA GLY A 29 -6.91 15.33 20.34
C GLY A 29 -6.75 15.11 21.85
N ASP A 30 -7.82 14.79 22.59
CA ASP A 30 -7.70 14.39 23.99
C ASP A 30 -7.05 13.01 24.08
N ARG A 31 -6.13 12.85 25.04
CA ARG A 31 -5.35 11.61 25.24
C ARG A 31 -6.04 10.66 26.21
N TYR A 32 -7.28 10.31 25.92
CA TYR A 32 -8.06 9.43 26.77
C TYR A 32 -8.85 8.37 26.00
N GLU A 33 -8.80 7.15 26.52
CA GLU A 33 -9.80 6.11 26.30
C GLU A 33 -10.84 6.13 27.44
N LEU A 34 -11.92 5.38 27.25
CA LEU A 34 -13.02 5.25 28.21
C LEU A 34 -13.41 3.77 28.33
N SER A 35 -13.38 3.23 29.54
CA SER A 35 -13.81 1.86 29.86
C SER A 35 -14.86 1.91 30.97
N GLU A 36 -16.07 1.44 30.66
CA GLU A 36 -17.23 1.47 31.57
C GLU A 36 -17.43 2.85 32.26
N GLY A 37 -17.25 3.93 31.50
CA GLY A 37 -17.36 5.30 31.99
C GLY A 37 -16.16 5.82 32.78
N HIS A 38 -15.06 5.08 32.87
CA HIS A 38 -13.82 5.50 33.52
C HIS A 38 -12.78 5.96 32.50
N TYR A 39 -12.21 7.15 32.72
CA TYR A 39 -11.14 7.68 31.90
C TYR A 39 -9.84 6.88 32.06
N ILE A 40 -9.24 6.52 30.94
CA ILE A 40 -7.92 5.90 30.88
C ILE A 40 -7.00 6.85 30.13
N TYR A 41 -5.97 7.38 30.80
CA TYR A 41 -5.01 8.28 30.16
C TYR A 41 -4.08 7.51 29.22
N CYS A 42 -4.01 7.95 27.96
CA CYS A 42 -3.17 7.37 26.92
C CYS A 42 -1.90 8.20 26.76
N ALA A 43 -0.81 7.76 27.38
CA ALA A 43 0.47 8.44 27.26
C ALA A 43 0.96 8.48 25.79
N PRO A 44 1.72 9.51 25.39
CA PRO A 44 2.32 9.55 24.07
C PRO A 44 3.23 8.35 23.83
N ALA A 45 3.25 7.85 22.59
CA ALA A 45 4.13 6.77 22.18
C ALA A 45 5.62 7.19 22.21
N GLY A 46 6.48 6.36 22.78
CA GLY A 46 7.93 6.45 22.60
C GLY A 46 8.38 5.99 21.21
N GLU A 47 9.67 6.16 20.87
CA GLU A 47 10.22 5.86 19.53
C GLU A 47 9.83 4.46 19.03
N SER A 48 10.06 3.44 19.84
CA SER A 48 9.81 2.05 19.45
C SER A 48 8.33 1.84 19.11
N HIS A 49 7.42 2.31 19.96
CA HIS A 49 5.97 2.16 19.74
C HIS A 49 5.51 2.93 18.50
N ALA A 50 5.93 4.19 18.36
CA ALA A 50 5.58 5.03 17.22
C ALA A 50 6.06 4.43 15.88
N ARG A 51 7.28 3.86 15.85
CA ARG A 51 7.84 3.19 14.66
C ARG A 51 7.01 1.97 14.25
N HIS A 52 6.56 1.18 15.22
CA HIS A 52 5.74 0.00 14.95
C HIS A 52 4.32 0.38 14.49
N ASN A 53 3.69 1.42 15.06
CA ASN A 53 2.38 1.89 14.59
C ASN A 53 2.42 2.29 13.11
N VAL A 54 3.42 3.07 12.69
CA VAL A 54 3.58 3.47 11.27
C VAL A 54 3.76 2.24 10.38
N THR A 55 4.68 1.34 10.76
CA THR A 55 5.04 0.19 9.92
C THR A 55 3.91 -0.83 9.84
N GLY A 56 3.26 -1.12 10.97
CA GLY A 56 2.12 -2.04 11.07
C GLY A 56 0.89 -1.52 10.33
N ALA A 57 0.58 -0.23 10.47
CA ALA A 57 -0.52 0.40 9.74
C ALA A 57 -0.29 0.33 8.22
N SER A 58 0.86 0.79 7.72
CA SER A 58 1.15 0.72 6.28
C SER A 58 1.16 -0.71 5.73
N LEU A 59 1.58 -1.68 6.55
CA LEU A 59 1.53 -3.09 6.18
C LEU A 59 0.08 -3.58 5.99
N LEU A 60 -0.79 -3.34 6.97
CA LEU A 60 -2.16 -3.82 6.94
C LEU A 60 -3.02 -3.06 5.93
N ASP A 61 -2.89 -1.73 5.88
CA ASP A 61 -3.59 -0.85 4.94
C ASP A 61 -3.37 -1.24 3.47
N SER A 62 -2.15 -1.66 3.16
CA SER A 62 -1.79 -2.03 1.80
C SER A 62 -2.46 -3.31 1.31
N ASP A 63 -2.99 -4.16 2.20
CA ASP A 63 -3.59 -5.44 1.80
C ASP A 63 -4.75 -5.22 0.81
N PRO A 64 -4.89 -6.06 -0.24
CA PRO A 64 -5.87 -5.81 -1.29
C PRO A 64 -7.33 -5.89 -0.87
N ASP A 65 -7.64 -6.62 0.21
CA ASP A 65 -9.02 -6.70 0.73
C ASP A 65 -9.30 -5.59 1.78
N VAL A 66 -8.30 -4.77 2.11
CA VAL A 66 -8.44 -3.66 3.06
C VAL A 66 -8.90 -2.40 2.35
N GLU A 67 -10.09 -1.93 2.74
CA GLU A 67 -10.69 -0.68 2.26
C GLU A 67 -10.38 0.52 3.14
N TRP A 68 -10.17 0.29 4.45
CA TRP A 68 -9.82 1.33 5.40
C TRP A 68 -9.00 0.77 6.57
N SER A 69 -8.04 1.56 7.02
CA SER A 69 -7.32 1.35 8.26
C SER A 69 -7.14 2.67 9.02
N GLY A 70 -6.87 2.59 10.32
CA GLY A 70 -6.64 3.75 11.16
C GLY A 70 -5.63 3.47 12.26
N VAL A 71 -4.82 4.49 12.58
CA VAL A 71 -3.92 4.52 13.74
C VAL A 71 -4.59 5.31 14.84
N ASP A 72 -4.59 4.79 16.06
CA ASP A 72 -5.23 5.42 17.23
C ASP A 72 -6.68 5.84 16.95
N ALA A 73 -7.38 5.07 16.10
CA ALA A 73 -8.71 5.42 15.66
C ALA A 73 -9.73 5.16 16.78
N GLY A 74 -10.43 6.20 17.24
CA GLY A 74 -11.39 6.10 18.33
C GLY A 74 -12.71 5.44 17.92
N PHE A 75 -12.97 4.25 18.47
CA PHE A 75 -14.20 3.48 18.33
C PHE A 75 -15.03 3.53 19.62
N SER A 76 -16.32 3.85 19.48
CA SER A 76 -17.28 3.90 20.58
C SER A 76 -18.41 2.89 20.33
N PRO A 77 -18.31 1.66 20.88
CA PRO A 77 -19.37 0.67 20.78
C PRO A 77 -20.57 0.97 21.69
N ALA A 78 -20.35 1.72 22.76
CA ALA A 78 -21.37 2.16 23.70
C ALA A 78 -21.04 3.57 24.20
N PRO A 79 -22.03 4.35 24.68
CA PRO A 79 -21.79 5.72 25.14
C PRO A 79 -20.73 5.84 26.23
N ASN A 80 -20.55 4.81 27.06
CA ASN A 80 -19.59 4.75 28.16
C ASN A 80 -18.27 4.04 27.79
N THR A 81 -18.05 3.74 26.51
CA THR A 81 -16.83 3.06 26.03
C THR A 81 -16.24 3.80 24.84
N LEU A 82 -14.94 4.05 24.87
CA LEU A 82 -14.13 4.61 23.79
C LEU A 82 -12.79 3.89 23.80
N CYS A 83 -12.47 3.19 22.72
CA CYS A 83 -11.24 2.45 22.57
C CYS A 83 -10.53 2.88 21.28
N ALA A 84 -9.20 3.00 21.33
CA ALA A 84 -8.40 3.38 20.19
C ALA A 84 -7.27 2.35 20.01
N PRO A 85 -7.48 1.28 19.24
CA PRO A 85 -6.40 0.35 18.94
C PRO A 85 -5.24 1.04 18.22
N ASP A 86 -4.00 0.58 18.47
CA ASP A 86 -2.81 1.14 17.82
C ASP A 86 -2.93 1.10 16.30
N VAL A 87 -3.46 -0.01 15.77
CA VAL A 87 -3.85 -0.14 14.37
C VAL A 87 -5.19 -0.86 14.28
N SER A 88 -6.09 -0.31 13.48
CA SER A 88 -7.42 -0.86 13.21
C SER A 88 -7.59 -1.13 11.72
N VAL A 89 -8.22 -2.26 11.37
CA VAL A 89 -8.71 -2.54 10.02
C VAL A 89 -10.22 -2.72 10.09
N ALA A 90 -10.95 -1.95 9.28
CA ALA A 90 -12.40 -1.93 9.28
C ALA A 90 -12.95 -1.49 7.91
N PRO A 91 -14.26 -1.69 7.65
CA PRO A 91 -14.93 -1.00 6.57
C PRO A 91 -14.79 0.53 6.73
N PRO A 92 -14.82 1.30 5.62
CA PRO A 92 -14.71 2.75 5.70
C PRO A 92 -15.79 3.35 6.61
N PRO A 93 -15.41 4.09 7.67
CA PRO A 93 -16.39 4.68 8.57
C PRO A 93 -17.17 5.80 7.86
N PRO A 94 -18.43 6.06 8.27
CA PRO A 94 -19.19 7.18 7.72
C PRO A 94 -18.45 8.50 8.00
N ARG A 95 -18.52 9.45 7.06
CA ARG A 95 -17.90 10.78 7.20
C ARG A 95 -18.74 11.71 8.09
N THR A 96 -18.95 11.29 9.33
CA THR A 96 -19.71 12.03 10.35
C THR A 96 -18.77 12.60 11.41
N LYS A 97 -19.20 13.66 12.09
CA LYS A 97 -18.46 14.20 13.24
C LYS A 97 -18.61 13.27 14.44
N GLY A 98 -17.52 13.03 15.17
CA GLY A 98 -17.49 12.21 16.39
C GLY A 98 -16.69 10.92 16.22
N TRP A 99 -16.82 10.03 17.20
CA TRP A 99 -16.14 8.74 17.24
C TRP A 99 -16.76 7.72 16.27
N ILE A 100 -15.96 6.76 15.82
CA ILE A 100 -16.42 5.68 14.94
C ILE A 100 -17.35 4.77 15.74
N ALA A 101 -18.57 4.52 15.26
CA ALA A 101 -19.50 3.65 15.96
C ALA A 101 -19.06 2.17 15.88
N GLY A 102 -19.28 1.41 16.95
CA GLY A 102 -18.97 -0.02 16.99
C GLY A 102 -17.51 -0.31 17.32
N VAL A 103 -16.94 -1.35 16.70
CA VAL A 103 -15.55 -1.79 16.87
C VAL A 103 -14.95 -2.26 15.54
N PRO A 104 -13.61 -2.24 15.38
CA PRO A 104 -12.99 -2.77 14.18
C PRO A 104 -13.02 -4.31 14.18
N PRO A 105 -13.26 -4.97 13.02
CA PRO A 105 -13.11 -6.41 12.88
C PRO A 105 -11.72 -6.94 13.26
N LEU A 106 -10.66 -6.17 12.98
CA LEU A 106 -9.29 -6.47 13.40
C LEU A 106 -8.69 -5.27 14.14
N ALA A 107 -8.30 -5.50 15.39
CA ALA A 107 -7.55 -4.57 16.23
C ALA A 107 -6.14 -5.12 16.47
N VAL A 108 -5.13 -4.25 16.41
CA VAL A 108 -3.74 -4.59 16.74
C VAL A 108 -3.27 -3.68 17.87
N GLU A 109 -2.59 -4.27 18.85
CA GLU A 109 -1.97 -3.62 19.99
C GLU A 109 -0.48 -3.97 20.04
N TYR A 110 0.38 -2.97 20.12
CA TYR A 110 1.80 -3.13 20.39
C TYR A 110 2.05 -3.02 21.89
N ALA A 111 2.45 -4.13 22.50
CA ALA A 111 2.72 -4.21 23.94
C ALA A 111 4.23 -4.14 24.20
N GLY A 112 4.71 -2.94 24.53
CA GLY A 112 6.09 -2.63 24.90
C GLY A 112 6.31 -2.37 26.39
N GLU A 113 7.47 -1.79 26.71
CA GLU A 113 7.81 -1.39 28.08
C GLU A 113 6.82 -0.34 28.60
N GLY A 114 6.37 -0.49 29.84
CA GLY A 114 5.42 0.42 30.48
C GLY A 114 3.94 0.18 30.11
N LYS A 115 3.61 -0.79 29.25
CA LYS A 115 2.21 -1.17 28.99
C LYS A 115 1.59 -1.79 30.25
N ASN A 116 0.44 -1.28 30.67
CA ASN A 116 -0.36 -1.90 31.72
C ASN A 116 -1.08 -3.14 31.16
N GLU A 117 -0.68 -4.33 31.63
CA GLU A 117 -1.23 -5.60 31.17
C GLU A 117 -2.69 -5.82 31.59
N ASP A 118 -3.12 -5.26 32.73
CA ASP A 118 -4.49 -5.45 33.20
C ASP A 118 -5.45 -4.55 32.42
N ASP A 119 -5.08 -3.30 32.14
CA ASP A 119 -5.84 -2.42 31.25
C ASP A 119 -5.92 -3.01 29.83
N LEU A 120 -4.81 -3.59 29.34
CA LEU A 120 -4.78 -4.27 28.03
C LEU A 120 -5.75 -5.47 27.99
N LYS A 121 -5.80 -6.29 29.05
CA LYS A 121 -6.77 -7.41 29.13
C LYS A 121 -8.21 -6.91 29.14
N ILE A 122 -8.50 -5.83 29.87
CA ILE A 122 -9.83 -5.21 29.89
C ILE A 122 -10.21 -4.77 28.48
N LYS A 123 -9.35 -4.00 27.81
CA LYS A 123 -9.56 -3.54 26.43
C LYS A 123 -9.80 -4.69 25.44
N ILE A 124 -9.00 -5.75 25.51
CA ILE A 124 -9.17 -6.96 24.67
C ILE A 124 -10.57 -7.56 24.90
N ASN A 125 -10.98 -7.73 26.14
CA ASN A 125 -12.28 -8.32 26.46
C ASN A 125 -13.44 -7.45 25.98
N GLU A 126 -13.35 -6.12 26.17
CA GLU A 126 -14.37 -5.17 25.68
C GLU A 126 -14.50 -5.21 24.16
N LEU A 127 -13.38 -5.16 23.42
CA LEU A 127 -13.36 -5.25 21.97
C LEU A 127 -14.01 -6.55 21.47
N LEU A 128 -13.63 -7.70 22.05
CA LEU A 128 -14.18 -8.99 21.67
C LEU A 128 -15.67 -9.12 22.03
N ALA A 129 -16.09 -8.60 23.19
CA ALA A 129 -17.49 -8.59 23.62
C ALA A 129 -18.36 -7.73 22.69
N ALA A 130 -17.81 -6.59 22.21
CA ALA A 130 -18.48 -5.68 21.29
C ALA A 130 -18.46 -6.14 19.82
N GLY A 131 -17.70 -7.19 19.48
CA GLY A 131 -17.78 -7.85 18.17
C GLY A 131 -16.51 -7.84 17.33
N THR A 132 -15.36 -7.38 17.84
CA THR A 132 -14.08 -7.52 17.15
C THR A 132 -13.77 -9.00 16.90
N CYS A 133 -13.45 -9.36 15.67
CA CYS A 133 -13.17 -10.75 15.29
C CYS A 133 -11.80 -11.20 15.79
N PHE A 134 -10.79 -10.33 15.65
CA PHE A 134 -9.42 -10.60 16.05
C PHE A 134 -8.81 -9.42 16.79
N VAL A 135 -8.22 -9.68 17.95
CA VAL A 135 -7.26 -8.76 18.58
C VAL A 135 -5.87 -9.38 18.51
N TRP A 136 -4.93 -8.72 17.85
CA TRP A 136 -3.54 -9.13 17.76
C TRP A 136 -2.69 -8.31 18.72
N VAL A 137 -2.12 -8.95 19.72
CA VAL A 137 -1.16 -8.31 20.63
C VAL A 137 0.25 -8.66 20.19
N VAL A 138 0.95 -7.68 19.63
CA VAL A 138 2.35 -7.78 19.22
C VAL A 138 3.22 -7.50 20.42
N ARG A 139 3.89 -8.54 20.93
CA ARG A 139 4.69 -8.47 22.15
C ARG A 139 6.10 -8.01 21.81
N LEU A 140 6.42 -6.76 22.17
CA LEU A 140 7.73 -6.14 21.94
C LEU A 140 8.75 -6.48 23.04
N ILE A 141 8.28 -7.02 24.17
CA ILE A 141 9.12 -7.46 25.29
C ILE A 141 9.27 -8.98 25.31
N GLY A 142 10.51 -9.43 25.48
CA GLY A 142 10.89 -10.84 25.45
C GLY A 142 10.96 -11.38 24.01
N PRO A 143 10.77 -12.70 23.82
CA PRO A 143 10.76 -13.28 22.48
C PRO A 143 9.67 -12.66 21.61
N GLN A 144 10.05 -12.26 20.39
CA GLN A 144 9.13 -11.74 19.37
C GLN A 144 8.02 -12.76 19.13
N ARG A 145 6.80 -12.38 19.48
CA ARG A 145 5.62 -13.21 19.35
C ARG A 145 4.38 -12.35 19.17
N VAL A 146 3.35 -12.96 18.60
CA VAL A 146 2.01 -12.38 18.56
C VAL A 146 1.05 -13.29 19.30
N GLU A 147 0.27 -12.69 20.19
CA GLU A 147 -0.87 -13.33 20.81
C GLU A 147 -2.13 -12.95 20.03
N VAL A 148 -2.87 -13.97 19.58
CA VAL A 148 -4.13 -13.78 18.86
C VAL A 148 -5.28 -14.16 19.78
N TYR A 149 -6.15 -13.18 20.00
CA TYR A 149 -7.36 -13.30 20.78
C TYR A 149 -8.56 -13.28 19.83
N THR A 150 -9.49 -14.21 20.04
CA THR A 150 -10.77 -14.29 19.33
C THR A 150 -11.85 -14.61 20.36
N LYS A 151 -13.11 -14.29 20.05
CA LYS A 151 -14.24 -14.54 20.93
C LYS A 151 -14.31 -16.02 21.35
N ASP A 152 -14.47 -16.27 22.65
CA ASP A 152 -14.67 -17.58 23.27
C ASP A 152 -13.59 -18.65 22.99
N ALA A 153 -12.40 -18.25 22.54
CA ALA A 153 -11.30 -19.17 22.26
C ALA A 153 -10.12 -18.99 23.22
N ARG A 154 -9.33 -20.06 23.38
CA ARG A 154 -8.03 -19.96 24.06
C ARG A 154 -7.07 -19.10 23.23
N ILE A 155 -6.30 -18.26 23.93
CA ILE A 155 -5.27 -17.40 23.34
C ILE A 155 -4.28 -18.25 22.55
N ARG A 156 -4.05 -17.90 21.28
CA ARG A 156 -3.06 -18.57 20.43
C ARG A 156 -1.79 -17.73 20.39
N ARG A 157 -0.64 -18.37 20.60
CA ARG A 157 0.68 -17.72 20.56
C ARG A 157 1.43 -18.18 19.33
N TYR A 158 2.00 -17.23 18.61
CA TYR A 158 2.80 -17.47 17.42
C TYR A 158 4.16 -16.81 17.57
N SER A 159 5.19 -17.50 17.09
CA SER A 159 6.58 -17.05 17.06
C SER A 159 6.87 -16.17 15.85
N ALA A 160 8.02 -15.49 15.84
CA ALA A 160 8.44 -14.62 14.73
C ALA A 160 8.51 -15.32 13.36
N SER A 161 8.73 -16.65 13.32
CA SER A 161 8.79 -17.44 12.08
C SER A 161 7.43 -17.82 11.51
N ASP A 162 6.36 -17.61 12.26
CA ASP A 162 5.01 -17.98 11.82
C ASP A 162 4.38 -16.90 10.92
N THR A 163 3.24 -17.25 10.32
CA THR A 163 2.39 -16.32 9.57
C THR A 163 1.02 -16.18 10.24
N LEU A 164 0.50 -14.96 10.31
CA LEU A 164 -0.85 -14.67 10.79
C LEU A 164 -1.83 -14.60 9.64
N LYS A 165 -3.08 -14.98 9.93
CA LYS A 165 -4.22 -14.89 9.02
C LYS A 165 -5.38 -14.23 9.74
N ALA A 166 -6.14 -13.41 9.03
CA ALA A 166 -7.43 -12.89 9.45
C ALA A 166 -8.45 -13.12 8.33
N PRO A 167 -8.99 -14.34 8.20
CA PRO A 167 -9.91 -14.69 7.11
C PRO A 167 -11.12 -13.75 7.08
N GLY A 168 -11.49 -13.27 5.89
CA GLY A 168 -12.58 -12.32 5.70
C GLY A 168 -12.25 -10.86 6.05
N ILE A 169 -11.00 -10.57 6.43
CA ILE A 169 -10.51 -9.21 6.73
C ILE A 169 -9.26 -8.90 5.90
N LEU A 170 -8.30 -9.83 5.87
CA LEU A 170 -7.07 -9.72 5.09
C LEU A 170 -7.04 -10.79 4.02
N ARG A 171 -6.65 -10.40 2.81
CA ARG A 171 -6.45 -11.34 1.70
C ARG A 171 -5.23 -12.20 1.93
N ASN A 172 -4.12 -11.53 2.29
CA ASN A 172 -2.84 -12.19 2.39
C ASN A 172 -2.47 -12.55 3.83
N PRO A 173 -1.78 -13.68 4.05
CA PRO A 173 -1.14 -13.93 5.33
C PRO A 173 -0.02 -12.90 5.58
N ILE A 174 0.12 -12.53 6.85
CA ILE A 174 1.15 -11.60 7.34
C ILE A 174 2.28 -12.42 7.99
N PRO A 175 3.51 -12.40 7.43
CA PRO A 175 4.66 -12.93 8.14
C PRO A 175 4.84 -12.17 9.45
N ILE A 176 4.93 -12.84 10.61
CA ILE A 176 4.99 -12.14 11.90
C ILE A 176 6.20 -11.23 11.99
N GLN A 177 7.33 -11.64 11.40
CA GLN A 177 8.51 -10.80 11.28
C GLN A 177 8.21 -9.40 10.71
N ALA A 178 7.22 -9.26 9.82
CA ALA A 178 6.83 -7.98 9.23
C ALA A 178 6.20 -7.00 10.24
N LEU A 179 5.73 -7.48 11.39
CA LEU A 179 5.22 -6.62 12.47
C LEU A 179 6.34 -6.05 13.36
N PHE A 180 7.58 -6.51 13.20
CA PHE A 180 8.75 -6.09 13.99
C PHE A 180 9.87 -5.49 13.12
N ASP A 181 10.13 -6.08 11.95
CA ASP A 181 11.20 -5.68 11.04
C ASP A 181 10.66 -4.87 9.86
N ARG A 182 11.21 -3.67 9.70
CA ARG A 182 10.79 -2.72 8.67
C ARG A 182 10.99 -3.26 7.25
N ARG A 183 12.06 -4.02 7.01
CA ARG A 183 12.33 -4.56 5.66
C ARG A 183 11.36 -5.68 5.31
N ALA A 184 11.01 -6.54 6.27
CA ALA A 184 9.97 -7.53 6.12
C ALA A 184 8.60 -6.88 5.88
N ALA A 185 8.27 -5.82 6.61
CA ALA A 185 7.07 -5.02 6.38
C ALA A 185 7.01 -4.46 4.95
N HIS A 186 8.04 -3.75 4.51
CA HIS A 186 8.09 -3.17 3.17
C HIS A 186 7.98 -4.22 2.06
N ARG A 187 8.54 -5.42 2.24
CA ARG A 187 8.37 -6.52 1.27
C ARG A 187 6.92 -6.99 1.17
N ALA A 188 6.25 -7.14 2.30
CA ALA A 188 4.84 -7.52 2.32
C ALA A 188 3.95 -6.39 1.79
N THR A 189 4.23 -5.13 2.13
CA THR A 189 3.57 -3.95 1.55
C THR A 189 3.73 -3.90 0.04
N LEU A 190 4.94 -4.08 -0.49
CA LEU A 190 5.19 -4.09 -1.94
C LEU A 190 4.36 -5.18 -2.63
N ARG A 191 4.37 -6.41 -2.10
CA ARG A 191 3.53 -7.50 -2.61
C ARG A 191 2.06 -7.08 -2.66
N ASN A 192 1.55 -6.53 -1.56
CA ASN A 192 0.15 -6.14 -1.47
C ASN A 192 -0.20 -5.02 -2.47
N LEU A 193 0.66 -4.00 -2.63
CA LEU A 193 0.45 -2.91 -3.60
C LEU A 193 0.48 -3.41 -5.05
N LEU A 194 1.42 -4.29 -5.40
CA LEU A 194 1.45 -4.92 -6.73
C LEU A 194 0.15 -5.66 -7.03
N GLN A 195 -0.37 -6.34 -6.02
CA GLN A 195 -1.62 -7.07 -6.10
C GLN A 195 -2.86 -6.19 -6.23
N ARG A 196 -2.84 -4.98 -5.67
CA ARG A 196 -3.89 -3.96 -5.92
C ARG A 196 -3.86 -3.46 -7.36
N GLU A 197 -2.66 -3.39 -7.95
CA GLU A 197 -2.46 -3.05 -9.37
C GLU A 197 -2.69 -4.26 -10.32
N GLY A 198 -3.17 -5.39 -9.82
CA GLY A 198 -3.48 -6.58 -10.62
C GLY A 198 -2.28 -7.47 -10.95
N TYR A 199 -1.13 -7.27 -10.31
CA TYR A 199 0.05 -8.12 -10.44
C TYR A 199 0.23 -9.03 -9.24
N GLU A 200 0.48 -10.32 -9.47
CA GLU A 200 0.71 -11.28 -8.38
C GLU A 200 1.97 -10.93 -7.55
N ASP A 201 3.03 -10.55 -8.26
CA ASP A 201 4.35 -10.22 -7.73
C ASP A 201 5.17 -9.39 -8.73
N LEU A 202 6.44 -9.12 -8.40
CA LEU A 202 7.35 -8.33 -9.25
C LEU A 202 7.71 -9.07 -10.56
N GLU A 203 7.77 -10.41 -10.54
CA GLU A 203 8.05 -11.21 -11.72
C GLU A 203 6.92 -11.12 -12.75
N ALA A 204 5.67 -11.03 -12.29
CA ALA A 204 4.52 -10.77 -13.14
C ALA A 204 4.64 -9.42 -13.86
N VAL A 205 5.09 -8.37 -13.16
CA VAL A 205 5.36 -7.04 -13.77
C VAL A 205 6.45 -7.15 -14.84
N LEU A 206 7.57 -7.79 -14.51
CA LEU A 206 8.69 -7.96 -15.44
C LEU A 206 8.28 -8.75 -16.69
N ARG A 207 7.50 -9.82 -16.52
CA ARG A 207 6.97 -10.63 -17.61
C ARG A 207 6.05 -9.82 -18.53
N ALA A 208 5.13 -9.03 -17.96
CA ALA A 208 4.26 -8.15 -18.72
C ALA A 208 5.08 -7.11 -19.52
N GLY A 209 6.10 -6.52 -18.89
CA GLY A 209 7.03 -5.60 -19.55
C GLY A 209 7.78 -6.24 -20.72
N ILE A 210 8.33 -7.44 -20.54
CA ILE A 210 9.03 -8.18 -21.60
C ILE A 210 8.09 -8.50 -22.77
N GLN A 211 6.86 -8.93 -22.48
CA GLN A 211 5.88 -9.24 -23.52
C GLN A 211 5.52 -7.98 -24.33
N LYS A 212 5.27 -6.86 -23.65
CA LYS A 212 5.00 -5.57 -24.29
C LYS A 212 6.17 -5.12 -25.16
N GLY A 213 7.39 -5.14 -24.64
CA GLY A 213 8.59 -4.75 -25.37
C GLY A 213 8.86 -5.64 -26.60
N LYS A 214 8.62 -6.96 -26.49
CA LYS A 214 8.72 -7.87 -27.65
C LYS A 214 7.67 -7.56 -28.72
N ALA A 215 6.44 -7.23 -28.33
CA ALA A 215 5.38 -6.87 -29.26
C ALA A 215 5.70 -5.57 -29.99
N GLU A 216 6.09 -4.53 -29.25
CA GLU A 216 6.49 -3.22 -29.80
C GLU A 216 7.70 -3.36 -30.73
N GLY A 217 8.75 -4.06 -30.30
CA GLY A 217 9.95 -4.29 -31.11
C GLY A 217 9.68 -5.08 -32.40
N ARG A 218 8.77 -6.05 -32.37
CA ARG A 218 8.34 -6.77 -33.58
C ARG A 218 7.55 -5.87 -34.52
N ALA A 219 6.63 -5.07 -34.00
CA ALA A 219 5.84 -4.14 -34.80
C ALA A 219 6.74 -3.10 -35.48
N GLN A 220 7.70 -2.53 -34.75
CA GLN A 220 8.67 -1.60 -35.29
C GLN A 220 9.57 -2.27 -36.33
N GLY A 221 10.14 -3.43 -36.01
CA GLY A 221 11.00 -4.15 -36.95
C GLY A 221 10.30 -4.56 -38.24
N LEU A 222 9.00 -4.91 -38.17
CA LEU A 222 8.20 -5.18 -39.36
C LEU A 222 7.98 -3.91 -40.20
N ALA A 223 7.63 -2.78 -39.57
CA ALA A 223 7.44 -1.51 -40.27
C ALA A 223 8.74 -1.04 -40.96
N GLU A 224 9.88 -1.12 -40.27
CA GLU A 224 11.20 -0.79 -40.82
C GLU A 224 11.59 -1.74 -41.95
N GLY A 225 11.36 -3.05 -41.78
CA GLY A 225 11.62 -4.05 -42.81
C GLY A 225 10.82 -3.80 -44.08
N ILE A 226 9.52 -3.52 -43.95
CA ILE A 226 8.63 -3.17 -45.06
C ILE A 226 9.15 -1.93 -45.81
N LEU A 227 9.56 -0.87 -45.09
CA LEU A 227 10.13 0.32 -45.71
C LEU A 227 11.42 0.01 -46.46
N LYS A 228 12.34 -0.74 -45.82
CA LYS A 228 13.61 -1.14 -46.43
C LYS A 228 13.41 -1.94 -47.72
N THR A 229 12.51 -2.93 -47.70
CA THR A 229 12.20 -3.74 -48.89
C THR A 229 11.62 -2.89 -50.02
N ARG A 230 10.71 -1.94 -49.72
CA ARG A 230 10.15 -1.02 -50.73
C ARG A 230 11.20 -0.08 -51.32
N ILE A 231 12.09 0.45 -50.48
CA ILE A 231 13.24 1.28 -50.91
C ILE A 231 14.15 0.49 -51.85
N GLU A 232 14.51 -0.74 -51.47
CA GLU A 232 15.37 -1.62 -52.28
C GLU A 232 14.69 -2.00 -53.61
N ALA A 233 13.38 -2.28 -53.59
CA ALA A 233 12.60 -2.57 -54.79
C ALA A 233 12.55 -1.37 -55.76
N LEU A 234 12.30 -0.15 -55.24
CA LEU A 234 12.30 1.07 -56.04
C LEU A 234 13.66 1.33 -56.68
N LEU A 235 14.74 1.25 -55.89
CA LEU A 235 16.10 1.43 -56.42
C LEU A 235 16.47 0.35 -57.44
N GLY A 236 16.08 -0.91 -57.20
CA GLY A 236 16.26 -2.01 -58.14
C GLY A 236 15.52 -1.79 -59.46
N ALA A 237 14.27 -1.32 -59.42
CA ALA A 237 13.48 -1.01 -60.61
C ALA A 237 14.12 0.12 -61.44
N LEU A 238 14.59 1.20 -60.79
CA LEU A 238 15.29 2.29 -61.46
C LEU A 238 16.58 1.82 -62.14
N ALA A 239 17.36 0.98 -61.45
CA ALA A 239 18.59 0.41 -61.98
C ALA A 239 18.35 -0.52 -63.18
N ALA A 240 17.35 -1.41 -63.11
CA ALA A 240 16.99 -2.31 -64.20
C ALA A 240 16.55 -1.56 -65.47
N ARG A 241 16.00 -0.35 -65.31
CA ARG A 241 15.58 0.52 -66.42
C ARG A 241 16.65 1.53 -66.84
N ALA A 242 17.86 1.44 -66.29
CA ALA A 242 18.97 2.35 -66.54
C ALA A 242 18.63 3.84 -66.31
N ILE A 243 17.69 4.14 -65.40
CA ILE A 243 17.37 5.52 -65.02
C ILE A 243 18.41 5.98 -64.00
N LYS A 244 19.23 6.98 -64.36
CA LYS A 244 20.29 7.48 -63.49
C LYS A 244 19.69 8.25 -62.31
N VAL A 245 20.09 7.86 -61.10
CA VAL A 245 19.70 8.51 -59.83
C VAL A 245 20.93 9.20 -59.26
N ASP A 246 20.81 10.48 -58.89
CA ASP A 246 21.88 11.21 -58.20
C ASP A 246 21.85 10.97 -56.68
N GLY A 247 22.85 11.51 -55.97
CA GLY A 247 22.97 11.32 -54.52
C GLY A 247 21.81 11.92 -53.72
N GLU A 248 21.21 13.01 -54.21
CA GLU A 248 20.12 13.71 -53.53
C GLU A 248 18.81 12.91 -53.61
N ILE A 249 18.44 12.43 -54.80
CA ILE A 249 17.27 11.57 -54.99
C ILE A 249 17.47 10.25 -54.25
N HIS A 250 18.67 9.68 -54.28
CA HIS A 250 18.97 8.44 -53.57
C HIS A 250 18.82 8.61 -52.04
N ALA A 251 19.26 9.75 -51.49
CA ALA A 251 19.03 10.09 -50.08
C ALA A 251 17.54 10.33 -49.78
N ARG A 252 16.80 11.00 -50.68
CA ARG A 252 15.35 11.21 -50.56
C ARG A 252 14.58 9.89 -50.50
N ILE A 253 14.92 8.91 -51.34
CA ILE A 253 14.30 7.58 -51.34
C ILE A 253 14.61 6.85 -50.02
N ARG A 254 15.89 6.79 -49.61
CA ARG A 254 16.29 6.09 -48.37
C ARG A 254 15.79 6.77 -47.09
N GLY A 255 15.60 8.08 -47.15
CA GLY A 255 15.05 8.89 -46.06
C GLY A 255 13.53 8.84 -45.96
N CYS A 256 12.83 8.35 -46.99
CA CYS A 256 11.38 8.27 -46.98
C CYS A 256 10.90 7.30 -45.89
N ARG A 257 9.89 7.72 -45.12
CA ARG A 257 9.23 6.94 -44.07
C ARG A 257 7.76 6.66 -44.39
N ASP A 258 7.27 7.16 -45.51
CA ASP A 258 5.92 6.88 -46.00
C ASP A 258 5.98 5.72 -46.99
N SER A 259 5.46 4.58 -46.55
CA SER A 259 5.48 3.38 -47.38
C SER A 259 4.52 3.45 -48.58
N LYS A 260 3.44 4.23 -48.50
CA LYS A 260 2.52 4.45 -49.63
C LYS A 260 3.17 5.34 -50.69
N GLN A 261 3.95 6.33 -50.25
CA GLN A 261 4.73 7.16 -51.16
C GLN A 261 5.80 6.33 -51.89
N LEU A 262 6.50 5.45 -51.18
CA LEU A 262 7.45 4.52 -51.79
C LEU A 262 6.79 3.59 -52.81
N ASP A 263 5.60 3.07 -52.50
CA ASP A 263 4.84 2.25 -53.46
C ASP A 263 4.41 3.05 -54.70
N ALA A 264 3.93 4.28 -54.51
CA ALA A 264 3.56 5.15 -55.62
C ALA A 264 4.75 5.47 -56.52
N TRP A 265 5.91 5.77 -55.93
CA TRP A 265 7.16 5.95 -56.67
C TRP A 265 7.58 4.66 -57.38
N LEU A 266 7.47 3.49 -56.73
CA LEU A 266 7.77 2.20 -57.34
C LEU A 266 6.89 1.95 -58.57
N MET A 267 5.58 2.14 -58.47
CA MET A 267 4.65 1.94 -59.59
C MET A 267 4.95 2.87 -60.76
N LYS A 268 5.26 4.15 -60.49
CA LYS A 268 5.70 5.10 -61.52
C LYS A 268 7.05 4.70 -62.12
N ALA A 269 7.98 4.24 -61.29
CA ALA A 269 9.32 3.83 -61.71
C ALA A 269 9.31 2.62 -62.64
N VAL A 270 8.25 1.81 -62.67
CA VAL A 270 8.11 0.70 -63.62
C VAL A 270 7.74 1.19 -65.04
N VAL A 271 7.05 2.33 -65.17
CA VAL A 271 6.48 2.80 -66.47
C VAL A 271 7.10 4.09 -67.01
N ALA A 272 7.57 4.99 -66.15
CA ALA A 272 8.00 6.35 -66.53
C ALA A 272 9.33 6.39 -67.29
N ASN A 273 9.47 7.16 -68.36
CA ASN A 273 10.74 7.22 -69.12
C ASN A 273 11.75 8.23 -68.56
N ARG A 274 11.34 9.10 -67.62
CA ARG A 274 12.19 10.13 -67.02
C ARG A 274 12.02 10.14 -65.50
N LEU A 275 13.08 10.52 -64.80
CA LEU A 275 13.11 10.57 -63.33
C LEU A 275 12.10 11.57 -62.75
N LEU A 276 11.85 12.69 -63.45
CA LEU A 276 10.89 13.73 -63.05
C LEU A 276 9.43 13.23 -62.98
N ASP A 277 9.08 12.21 -63.76
CA ASP A 277 7.71 11.69 -63.79
C ASP A 277 7.42 10.75 -62.60
N ILE A 278 8.44 10.41 -61.81
CA ILE A 278 8.38 9.48 -60.69
C ILE A 278 8.12 10.22 -59.37
N PHE A 279 8.84 11.34 -59.15
CA PHE A 279 8.97 12.00 -57.84
C PHE A 279 8.10 13.22 -57.59
#